data_AF-A0A1G2RW92-F1
#
_entry.id   AF-A0A1G2RW92-F1
#
_cell.length_a   1.000
_cell.length_b   1.000
_cell.length_c   1.000
_cell.angle_alpha   90.00
_cell.angle_beta   90.00
_cell.angle_gamma   90.00
#
_symmetry.space_group_name_H-M   'P 1'
#
loop_
_entity.id
_entity.type
_entity.pdbx_description
1 polymer ?
#
loop_
_entity_poly.entity_id
_entity_poly.type
_entity_poly.pdbx_seq_one_letter_code
_entity_poly.pdbx_strand_id
1 'polypeptide(L)'
;MTDYEDGLYSWVPRAVVALAERIPGTRHISVMDYGKFAEKGEEYLKEFMPGEWFEDQKRNASVGFQKEQKAAQDLIQKNLLEQKVRFTKEDFESLLDKHLLIALVNGKKLAQLEGNVGHFVVVYGQDEENFIIHDPGLPAREAWKAQKDLFLHAFQGELILVPKGDVPIGVEVSRNDPCLCGSGKKYKKCHGK
;
A
#
# COMPACT_ATOMS: atom_id res chain seq x y z
N MET A 1 7.99 9.92 6.46
CA MET A 1 8.64 8.66 5.97
C MET A 1 7.82 7.49 6.46
N THR A 2 8.03 6.26 6.00
CA THR A 2 7.13 5.12 6.33
C THR A 2 7.34 4.53 7.74
N ASP A 3 8.21 5.12 8.56
CA ASP A 3 8.60 4.67 9.91
C ASP A 3 9.03 3.20 9.95
N TYR A 4 9.78 2.77 8.92
CA TYR A 4 10.32 1.41 8.82
C TYR A 4 11.17 1.04 10.04
N GLU A 5 10.95 -0.18 10.54
CA GLU A 5 11.73 -0.81 11.58
C GLU A 5 12.15 -2.21 11.12
N ASP A 6 13.41 -2.57 11.41
CA ASP A 6 13.96 -3.86 11.00
C ASP A 6 13.22 -5.01 11.70
N GLY A 7 12.76 -5.99 10.94
CA GLY A 7 11.96 -7.10 11.45
C GLY A 7 10.46 -6.82 11.62
N LEU A 8 9.99 -5.58 11.40
CA LEU A 8 8.56 -5.26 11.41
C LEU A 8 8.02 -4.96 10.01
N TYR A 9 6.75 -5.26 9.80
CA TYR A 9 6.01 -4.87 8.61
C TYR A 9 5.65 -3.39 8.65
N SER A 10 5.68 -2.76 7.48
CA SER A 10 5.18 -1.39 7.30
C SER A 10 3.72 -1.41 6.86
N TRP A 11 2.87 -0.64 7.53
CA TRP A 11 1.43 -0.57 7.26
C TRP A 11 1.05 0.63 6.36
N VAL A 12 -0.05 0.45 5.61
CA VAL A 12 -0.51 1.39 4.57
C VAL A 12 -0.72 2.82 5.08
N PRO A 13 -1.36 3.06 6.25
CA PRO A 13 -1.70 4.42 6.69
C PRO A 13 -0.48 5.33 6.79
N ARG A 14 0.66 4.81 7.29
CA ARG A 14 1.85 5.63 7.45
C ARG A 14 2.43 6.07 6.12
N ALA A 15 2.40 5.18 5.12
CA ALA A 15 2.80 5.47 3.75
C ALA A 15 1.90 6.54 3.12
N VAL A 16 0.57 6.41 3.28
CA VAL A 16 -0.40 7.40 2.75
C VAL A 16 -0.16 8.77 3.35
N VAL A 17 -0.01 8.88 4.67
CA VAL A 17 0.26 10.16 5.34
C VAL A 17 1.54 10.80 4.80
N ALA A 18 2.61 10.00 4.63
CA ALA A 18 3.89 10.49 4.11
C ALA A 18 3.82 10.89 2.62
N LEU A 19 2.96 10.25 1.82
CA LEU A 19 2.73 10.60 0.42
C LEU A 19 1.90 11.87 0.32
N ALA A 20 0.81 11.99 1.08
CA ALA A 20 -0.08 13.15 1.04
C ALA A 20 0.61 14.47 1.47
N GLU A 21 1.64 14.39 2.32
CA GLU A 21 2.49 15.54 2.68
C GLU A 21 3.33 16.05 1.51
N ARG A 22 3.60 15.22 0.50
CA ARG A 22 4.44 15.54 -0.67
C ARG A 22 3.64 15.71 -1.94
N ILE A 23 2.53 14.98 -2.06
CA ILE A 23 1.64 14.97 -3.20
C ILE A 23 0.23 15.28 -2.68
N PRO A 24 -0.13 16.57 -2.59
CA PRO A 24 -1.47 16.96 -2.21
C PRO A 24 -2.53 16.29 -3.09
N GLY A 25 -3.60 15.80 -2.46
CA GLY A 25 -4.65 15.03 -3.13
C GLY A 25 -4.47 13.52 -3.06
N THR A 26 -3.36 13.00 -2.52
CA THR A 26 -3.27 11.57 -2.19
C THR A 26 -4.37 11.18 -1.19
N ARG A 27 -4.97 10.02 -1.42
CA ARG A 27 -6.05 9.43 -0.61
C ARG A 27 -5.84 7.92 -0.47
N HIS A 28 -6.52 7.34 0.50
CA HIS A 28 -6.53 5.91 0.75
C HIS A 28 -7.97 5.40 0.71
N ILE A 29 -8.23 4.40 -0.11
CA ILE A 29 -9.48 3.65 -0.10
C ILE A 29 -9.20 2.26 0.47
N SER A 30 -9.96 1.85 1.48
CA SER A 30 -9.76 0.56 2.13
C SER A 30 -11.07 -0.15 2.43
N VAL A 31 -11.04 -1.50 2.36
CA VAL A 31 -12.10 -2.36 2.90
C VAL A 31 -12.03 -2.53 4.41
N MET A 32 -10.86 -2.34 5.00
CA MET A 32 -10.66 -2.37 6.44
C MET A 32 -11.19 -1.08 7.06
N ASP A 33 -11.88 -1.22 8.18
CA ASP A 33 -12.40 -0.12 8.97
C ASP A 33 -11.29 0.41 9.87
N TYR A 34 -10.49 1.33 9.33
CA TYR A 34 -9.40 1.96 10.08
C TYR A 34 -9.91 2.79 11.27
N GLY A 35 -11.18 3.20 11.28
CA GLY A 35 -11.80 3.86 12.45
C GLY A 35 -11.92 2.89 13.63
N LYS A 36 -12.51 1.71 13.38
CA LYS A 36 -12.57 0.64 14.38
C LYS A 36 -11.18 0.14 14.76
N PHE A 37 -10.27 0.02 13.80
CA PHE A 37 -8.89 -0.36 14.11
C PHE A 37 -8.20 0.67 15.00
N ALA A 38 -8.32 1.96 14.70
CA ALA A 38 -7.74 3.02 15.52
C ALA A 38 -8.24 2.99 16.97
N GLU A 39 -9.51 2.61 17.18
CA GLU A 39 -10.15 2.51 18.49
C GLU A 39 -9.82 1.20 19.22
N LYS A 40 -9.99 0.05 18.57
CA LYS A 40 -9.97 -1.29 19.19
C LYS A 40 -8.68 -2.08 18.96
N GLY A 41 -7.83 -1.64 18.03
CA GLY A 41 -6.54 -2.23 17.74
C GLY A 41 -6.62 -3.73 17.43
N GLU A 42 -5.89 -4.52 18.22
CA GLU A 42 -5.78 -5.97 18.09
C GLU A 42 -7.14 -6.68 18.08
N GLU A 43 -8.09 -6.25 18.92
CA GLU A 43 -9.41 -6.89 19.03
C GLU A 43 -10.15 -6.85 17.69
N TYR A 44 -10.15 -5.69 17.03
CA TYR A 44 -10.77 -5.53 15.72
C TYR A 44 -10.05 -6.37 14.65
N LEU A 45 -8.72 -6.41 14.64
CA LEU A 45 -8.00 -7.21 13.65
C LEU A 45 -8.29 -8.70 13.78
N LYS A 46 -8.41 -9.20 15.01
CA LYS A 46 -8.76 -10.59 15.28
C LYS A 46 -10.16 -10.93 14.79
N GLU A 47 -11.11 -9.99 14.85
CA GLU A 47 -12.45 -10.16 14.29
C GLU A 47 -12.46 -10.04 12.75
N PHE A 48 -11.71 -9.09 12.21
CA PHE A 48 -11.69 -8.76 10.79
C PHE A 48 -11.04 -9.85 9.94
N MET A 49 -9.86 -10.33 10.34
CA MET A 49 -9.12 -11.36 9.61
C MET A 49 -8.42 -12.33 10.58
N PRO A 50 -9.15 -13.27 11.19
CA PRO A 50 -8.57 -14.23 12.14
C PRO A 50 -7.61 -15.23 11.48
N GLY A 51 -6.92 -16.01 12.32
CA GLY A 51 -6.11 -17.15 11.89
C GLY A 51 -4.66 -16.78 11.59
N GLU A 52 -4.02 -17.51 10.67
CA GLU A 52 -2.58 -17.37 10.39
C GLU A 52 -2.19 -15.96 9.97
N TRP A 53 -3.06 -15.27 9.22
CA TRP A 53 -2.79 -13.89 8.81
C TRP A 53 -2.68 -12.96 10.02
N PHE A 54 -3.63 -13.02 10.96
CA PHE A 54 -3.60 -12.20 12.17
C PHE A 54 -2.37 -12.51 13.02
N GLU A 55 -2.07 -13.80 13.23
CA GLU A 55 -0.89 -14.19 14.00
C GLU A 55 0.41 -13.74 13.34
N ASP A 56 0.49 -13.75 12.00
CA ASP A 56 1.64 -13.21 11.28
C ASP A 56 1.77 -11.70 11.39
N GLN A 57 0.66 -10.97 11.26
CA GLN A 57 0.67 -9.52 11.50
C GLN A 57 1.09 -9.20 12.93
N LYS A 58 0.55 -9.91 13.92
CA LYS A 58 0.85 -9.69 15.34
C LYS A 58 2.33 -9.93 15.67
N ARG A 59 2.95 -10.95 15.07
CA ARG A 59 4.39 -11.23 15.24
C ARG A 59 5.29 -10.15 14.63
N ASN A 60 4.83 -9.50 13.56
CA ASN A 60 5.63 -8.58 12.76
C ASN A 60 5.12 -7.12 12.84
N ALA A 61 4.25 -6.79 13.78
CA ALA A 61 3.78 -5.42 14.03
C ALA A 61 4.38 -4.87 15.32
N SER A 62 4.19 -3.57 15.58
CA SER A 62 4.55 -3.01 16.86
C SER A 62 3.77 -3.66 18.02
N VAL A 63 4.30 -3.57 19.24
CA VAL A 63 3.67 -4.15 20.44
C VAL A 63 2.23 -3.64 20.57
N GLY A 64 1.27 -4.58 20.53
CA GLY A 64 -0.16 -4.27 20.61
C GLY A 64 -0.69 -3.37 19.48
N PHE A 65 -0.01 -3.34 18.32
CA PHE A 65 -0.35 -2.51 17.17
C PHE A 65 -0.35 -0.99 17.42
N GLN A 66 0.35 -0.51 18.46
CA GLN A 66 0.30 0.90 18.86
C GLN A 66 0.73 1.87 17.76
N LYS A 67 1.81 1.55 17.01
CA LYS A 67 2.28 2.39 15.90
C LYS A 67 1.28 2.40 14.75
N GLU A 68 0.71 1.26 14.44
CA GLU A 68 -0.25 1.07 13.37
C GLU A 68 -1.58 1.79 13.68
N GLN A 69 -2.06 1.69 14.93
CA GLN A 69 -3.21 2.45 15.42
C GLN A 69 -2.97 3.95 15.35
N LYS A 70 -1.78 4.43 15.75
CA LYS A 70 -1.44 5.85 15.65
C LYS A 70 -1.43 6.32 14.19
N ALA A 71 -0.87 5.53 13.27
CA ALA A 71 -0.88 5.84 11.85
C ALA A 71 -2.31 5.86 11.27
N ALA A 72 -3.19 4.96 11.73
CA ALA A 72 -4.61 4.97 11.37
C ALA A 72 -5.33 6.23 11.88
N GLN A 73 -5.07 6.65 13.12
CA GLN A 73 -5.59 7.90 13.68
C GLN A 73 -5.15 9.11 12.85
N ASP A 74 -3.87 9.18 12.47
CA ASP A 74 -3.34 10.29 11.68
C ASP A 74 -3.98 10.33 10.27
N LEU A 75 -4.23 9.17 9.67
CA LEU A 75 -4.94 9.05 8.39
C LEU A 75 -6.36 9.63 8.48
N ILE A 76 -7.09 9.32 9.56
CA ILE A 76 -8.45 9.79 9.82
C ILE A 76 -8.45 11.30 10.11
N GLN A 77 -7.57 11.76 11.00
CA GLN A 77 -7.46 13.18 11.38
C GLN A 77 -7.14 14.08 10.19
N LYS A 78 -6.33 13.59 9.24
CA LYS A 78 -5.98 14.30 8.00
C LYS A 78 -7.04 14.16 6.89
N ASN A 79 -8.16 13.48 7.15
CA ASN A 79 -9.23 13.23 6.18
C ASN A 79 -8.72 12.59 4.88
N LEU A 80 -7.85 11.57 5.04
CA LEU A 80 -7.21 10.88 3.91
C LEU A 80 -7.84 9.52 3.59
N LEU A 81 -8.76 9.04 4.42
CA LEU A 81 -9.38 7.71 4.31
C LEU A 81 -10.79 7.80 3.70
N GLU A 82 -11.05 6.90 2.75
CA GLU A 82 -12.37 6.51 2.30
C GLU A 82 -12.57 5.01 2.60
N GLN A 83 -13.61 4.68 3.35
CA GLN A 83 -13.95 3.28 3.62
C GLN A 83 -14.91 2.76 2.56
N LYS A 84 -14.66 1.54 2.08
CA LYS A 84 -15.48 0.87 1.07
C LYS A 84 -15.82 -0.55 1.52
N VAL A 85 -16.93 -1.11 1.05
CA VAL A 85 -17.30 -2.50 1.39
C VAL A 85 -16.56 -3.49 0.49
N ARG A 86 -16.41 -3.17 -0.80
CA ARG A 86 -15.73 -3.99 -1.81
C ARG A 86 -15.32 -3.13 -2.98
N PHE A 87 -14.34 -3.59 -3.75
CA PHE A 87 -13.96 -3.00 -5.03
C PHE A 87 -14.52 -3.82 -6.19
N THR A 88 -14.90 -3.14 -7.26
CA THR A 88 -15.26 -3.73 -8.56
C THR A 88 -14.23 -3.38 -9.62
N LYS A 89 -14.36 -4.00 -10.80
CA LYS A 89 -13.53 -3.64 -11.95
C LYS A 89 -13.67 -2.16 -12.30
N GLU A 90 -14.91 -1.67 -12.36
CA GLU A 90 -15.25 -0.30 -12.73
C GLU A 90 -14.66 0.75 -11.77
N ASP A 91 -14.48 0.41 -10.48
CA ASP A 91 -13.78 1.27 -9.54
C ASP A 91 -12.35 1.54 -10.02
N PHE A 92 -11.59 0.51 -10.38
CA PHE A 92 -10.23 0.67 -10.89
C PHE A 92 -10.22 1.43 -12.23
N GLU A 93 -11.12 1.06 -13.15
CA GLU A 93 -11.16 1.66 -14.48
C GLU A 93 -11.43 3.17 -14.41
N SER A 94 -12.39 3.60 -13.57
CA SER A 94 -12.74 5.01 -13.40
C SER A 94 -11.70 5.81 -12.61
N LEU A 95 -11.03 5.18 -11.64
CA LEU A 95 -9.99 5.84 -10.85
C LEU A 95 -8.71 6.07 -11.65
N LEU A 96 -8.37 5.14 -12.56
CA LEU A 96 -7.16 5.20 -13.37
C LEU A 96 -7.10 6.42 -14.31
N ASP A 97 -8.25 6.99 -14.70
CA ASP A 97 -8.25 8.19 -15.54
C ASP A 97 -7.59 9.38 -14.85
N LYS A 98 -7.73 9.48 -13.52
CA LYS A 98 -7.31 10.63 -12.72
C LYS A 98 -6.17 10.32 -11.75
N HIS A 99 -5.86 9.05 -11.52
CA HIS A 99 -4.91 8.64 -10.49
C HIS A 99 -3.97 7.53 -10.99
N LEU A 100 -2.76 7.52 -10.46
CA LEU A 100 -1.97 6.31 -10.29
C LEU A 100 -2.50 5.57 -9.06
N LEU A 101 -2.60 4.26 -9.15
CA LEU A 101 -3.12 3.44 -8.06
C LEU A 101 -2.00 2.59 -7.48
N ILE A 102 -1.68 2.74 -6.20
CA ILE A 102 -0.79 1.81 -5.50
C ILE A 102 -1.68 0.80 -4.77
N ALA A 103 -1.68 -0.43 -5.26
CA ALA A 103 -2.60 -1.48 -4.80
C ALA A 103 -1.84 -2.53 -4.00
N LEU A 104 -2.39 -2.92 -2.84
CA LEU A 104 -1.94 -4.10 -2.11
C LEU A 104 -2.54 -5.35 -2.76
N VAL A 105 -1.69 -6.26 -3.20
CA VAL A 105 -2.06 -7.54 -3.81
C VAL A 105 -1.36 -8.69 -3.10
N ASN A 106 -1.91 -9.89 -3.21
CA ASN A 106 -1.16 -11.11 -2.96
C ASN A 106 -0.27 -11.38 -4.18
N GLY A 107 1.02 -11.07 -4.06
CA GLY A 107 1.99 -11.19 -5.16
C GLY A 107 2.14 -12.63 -5.68
N LYS A 108 1.99 -13.64 -4.81
CA LYS A 108 2.01 -15.05 -5.24
C LYS A 108 0.80 -15.39 -6.10
N LYS A 109 -0.41 -15.00 -5.67
CA LYS A 109 -1.63 -15.19 -6.48
C LYS A 109 -1.55 -14.47 -7.81
N LEU A 110 -1.05 -13.23 -7.83
CA LEU A 110 -0.88 -12.47 -9.07
C LEU A 110 0.12 -13.15 -10.02
N ALA A 111 1.15 -13.81 -9.47
CA ALA A 111 2.09 -14.66 -10.21
C ALA A 111 1.56 -16.09 -10.46
N GLN A 112 0.31 -16.40 -10.12
CA GLN A 112 -0.32 -17.72 -10.22
C GLN A 112 0.42 -18.83 -9.45
N LEU A 113 0.92 -18.48 -8.26
CA LEU A 113 1.59 -19.37 -7.32
C LEU A 113 0.75 -19.51 -6.03
N GLU A 114 0.94 -20.63 -5.34
CA GLU A 114 0.27 -20.88 -4.05
C GLU A 114 0.88 -20.08 -2.90
N GLY A 115 0.02 -19.67 -1.95
CA GLY A 115 0.38 -18.99 -0.72
C GLY A 115 -0.08 -17.53 -0.67
N ASN A 116 0.35 -16.82 0.38
CA ASN A 116 -0.03 -15.44 0.62
C ASN A 116 1.18 -14.58 0.98
N VAL A 117 1.50 -13.64 0.10
CA VAL A 117 2.54 -12.63 0.34
C VAL A 117 1.98 -11.29 -0.11
N GLY A 118 1.70 -10.41 0.85
CA GLY A 118 1.29 -9.04 0.56
C GLY A 118 2.39 -8.30 -0.18
N HIS A 119 2.03 -7.60 -1.26
CA HIS A 119 2.94 -6.91 -2.15
C HIS A 119 2.26 -5.69 -2.75
N PHE A 120 3.00 -4.58 -2.89
CA PHE A 120 2.48 -3.38 -3.52
C PHE A 120 2.91 -3.29 -4.97
N VAL A 121 1.93 -3.04 -5.85
CA VAL A 121 2.16 -2.76 -7.26
C VAL A 121 1.52 -1.42 -7.64
N VAL A 122 2.08 -0.76 -8.66
CA VAL A 122 1.52 0.50 -9.18
C VAL A 122 0.75 0.20 -10.46
N VAL A 123 -0.57 0.40 -10.45
CA VAL A 123 -1.40 0.38 -11.65
C VAL A 123 -1.43 1.78 -12.24
N TYR A 124 -1.02 1.90 -13.50
CA TYR A 124 -0.88 3.22 -14.14
C TYR A 124 -1.60 3.33 -15.49
N GLY A 125 -2.01 2.19 -16.07
CA GLY A 125 -2.76 2.14 -17.32
C GLY A 125 -3.60 0.87 -17.43
N GLN A 126 -4.31 0.75 -18.54
CA GLN A 126 -5.16 -0.40 -18.84
C GLN A 126 -5.38 -0.54 -20.35
N ASP A 127 -5.69 -1.77 -20.78
CA ASP A 127 -6.37 -2.05 -22.05
C ASP A 127 -7.72 -2.75 -21.75
N GLU A 128 -8.38 -3.33 -22.75
CA GLU A 128 -9.69 -3.96 -22.59
C GLU A 128 -9.66 -5.10 -21.54
N GLU A 129 -8.60 -5.91 -21.57
CA GLU A 129 -8.48 -7.16 -20.79
C GLU A 129 -7.55 -7.04 -19.58
N ASN A 130 -6.62 -6.08 -19.59
CA ASN A 130 -5.51 -6.02 -18.65
C ASN A 130 -5.40 -4.67 -17.94
N PHE A 131 -4.92 -4.72 -16.71
CA PHE A 131 -4.25 -3.60 -16.06
C PHE A 131 -2.77 -3.61 -16.43
N ILE A 132 -2.21 -2.43 -16.68
CA ILE A 132 -0.78 -2.23 -16.89
C ILE A 132 -0.17 -1.81 -15.55
N ILE A 133 0.70 -2.66 -15.03
CA ILE A 133 1.28 -2.51 -13.69
C ILE A 133 2.81 -2.40 -13.74
N HIS A 134 3.34 -1.57 -12.84
CA HIS A 134 4.74 -1.58 -12.46
C HIS A 134 4.88 -2.36 -11.16
N ASP A 135 5.63 -3.46 -11.22
CA ASP A 135 5.94 -4.31 -10.08
C ASP A 135 7.38 -4.03 -9.62
N PRO A 136 7.56 -3.36 -8.47
CA PRO A 136 8.88 -3.04 -7.93
C PRO A 136 9.54 -4.22 -7.19
N GLY A 137 8.88 -5.38 -7.10
CA GLY A 137 9.42 -6.59 -6.50
C GLY A 137 10.68 -7.06 -7.22
N LEU A 138 11.45 -7.98 -6.63
CA LEU A 138 12.66 -8.51 -7.27
C LEU A 138 12.35 -9.85 -7.97
N PRO A 139 12.59 -10.01 -9.30
CA PRO A 139 13.07 -8.99 -10.24
C PRO A 139 11.95 -8.00 -10.62
N ALA A 140 12.33 -6.73 -10.83
CA ALA A 140 11.37 -5.68 -11.17
C ALA A 140 10.75 -5.95 -12.54
N ARG A 141 9.45 -5.72 -12.65
CA ARG A 141 8.72 -5.86 -13.91
C ARG A 141 8.04 -4.55 -14.26
N GLU A 142 8.55 -3.91 -15.30
CA GLU A 142 7.92 -2.73 -15.89
C GLU A 142 6.83 -3.15 -16.87
N ALA A 143 5.74 -2.38 -16.93
CA ALA A 143 4.65 -2.57 -17.89
C ALA A 143 4.07 -4.00 -17.96
N TRP A 144 4.01 -4.69 -16.83
CA TRP A 144 3.39 -6.01 -16.79
C TRP A 144 1.88 -5.87 -17.05
N LYS A 145 1.39 -6.59 -18.06
CA LYS A 145 -0.04 -6.75 -18.31
C LYS A 145 -0.61 -7.85 -17.42
N ALA A 146 -1.33 -7.45 -16.37
CA ALA A 146 -2.06 -8.35 -15.50
C ALA A 146 -3.52 -8.40 -15.93
N GLN A 147 -4.04 -9.60 -16.24
CA GLN A 147 -5.46 -9.78 -16.57
C GLN A 147 -6.32 -9.24 -15.43
N LYS A 148 -7.35 -8.44 -15.76
CA LYS A 148 -8.14 -7.70 -14.77
C LYS A 148 -8.77 -8.61 -13.70
N ASP A 149 -9.32 -9.75 -14.09
CA ASP A 149 -9.94 -10.70 -13.13
C ASP A 149 -8.92 -11.34 -12.19
N LEU A 150 -7.74 -11.72 -12.71
CA LEU A 150 -6.65 -12.25 -11.91
C LEU A 150 -6.14 -11.20 -10.92
N PHE A 151 -6.00 -9.95 -11.37
CA PHE A 151 -5.62 -8.84 -10.52
C PHE A 151 -6.62 -8.61 -9.39
N LEU A 152 -7.92 -8.54 -9.70
CA LEU A 152 -8.97 -8.37 -8.70
C LEU A 152 -9.04 -9.55 -7.71
N HIS A 153 -8.78 -10.78 -8.16
CA HIS A 153 -8.68 -11.95 -7.29
C HIS A 153 -7.45 -11.88 -6.35
N ALA A 154 -6.36 -11.26 -6.79
CA ALA A 154 -5.16 -11.07 -5.99
C ALA A 154 -5.24 -9.84 -5.07
N PHE A 155 -6.08 -8.85 -5.38
CA PHE A 155 -6.20 -7.61 -4.63
C PHE A 155 -6.67 -7.83 -3.18
N GLN A 156 -6.02 -7.14 -2.23
CA GLN A 156 -6.22 -7.32 -0.80
C GLN A 156 -7.01 -6.17 -0.14
N GLY A 157 -7.65 -5.32 -0.93
CA GLY A 157 -8.61 -4.34 -0.43
C GLY A 157 -8.02 -3.01 0.04
N GLU A 158 -6.73 -2.74 -0.19
CA GLU A 158 -6.06 -1.47 0.16
C GLU A 158 -5.57 -0.77 -1.12
N LEU A 159 -6.03 0.46 -1.36
CA LEU A 159 -5.72 1.22 -2.56
C LEU A 159 -5.31 2.67 -2.23
N ILE A 160 -4.07 3.05 -2.53
CA ILE A 160 -3.63 4.43 -2.43
C ILE A 160 -3.85 5.12 -3.78
N LEU A 161 -4.60 6.21 -3.78
CA LEU A 161 -4.80 7.06 -4.94
C LEU A 161 -3.75 8.16 -4.93
N VAL A 162 -3.00 8.27 -6.02
CA VAL A 162 -2.04 9.36 -6.24
C VAL A 162 -2.49 10.14 -7.48
N PRO A 163 -2.86 11.42 -7.37
CA PRO A 163 -3.34 12.20 -8.50
C PRO A 163 -2.36 12.20 -9.70
N LYS A 164 -2.89 11.99 -10.90
CA LYS A 164 -2.20 12.25 -12.17
C LYS A 164 -2.26 13.75 -12.41
N GLY A 165 -1.20 14.46 -12.08
CA GLY A 165 -1.04 15.90 -12.30
C GLY A 165 0.44 16.27 -12.33
N ASP A 166 0.75 17.55 -12.20
CA ASP A 166 2.13 18.05 -12.05
C ASP A 166 2.71 17.63 -10.69
N VAL A 167 2.83 16.32 -10.44
CA VAL A 167 3.73 15.80 -9.43
C VAL A 167 5.10 16.34 -9.80
N PRO A 168 5.80 17.07 -8.91
CA PRO A 168 7.13 17.57 -9.24
C PRO A 168 8.00 16.39 -9.69
N ILE A 169 8.23 16.27 -10.98
CA ILE A 169 9.10 15.25 -11.55
C ILE A 169 10.51 15.67 -11.14
N GLY A 170 11.17 14.82 -10.34
CA GLY A 170 12.58 15.01 -10.00
C GLY A 170 12.86 15.38 -8.56
N VAL A 171 12.39 14.56 -7.60
CA VAL A 171 13.20 14.42 -6.37
C VAL A 171 14.32 13.44 -6.71
N GLU A 172 15.43 13.96 -7.22
CA GLU A 172 16.67 13.16 -7.28
C GLU A 172 17.06 12.80 -5.85
N VAL A 173 16.91 11.52 -5.50
CA VAL A 173 17.40 11.00 -4.22
C VAL A 173 18.91 10.82 -4.35
N SER A 174 19.69 11.69 -3.70
CA SER A 174 21.14 11.51 -3.68
C SER A 174 21.48 10.22 -2.96
N ARG A 175 22.51 9.53 -3.46
CA ARG A 175 23.04 8.29 -2.84
C ARG A 175 23.40 8.45 -1.35
N ASN A 176 23.69 9.69 -0.92
CA ASN A 176 24.03 10.00 0.46
C ASN A 176 22.85 10.49 1.31
N ASP A 177 21.68 10.76 0.72
CA ASP A 177 20.50 11.19 1.45
C ASP A 177 19.98 10.09 2.38
N PRO A 178 19.26 10.45 3.45
CA PRO A 178 18.50 9.48 4.23
C PRO A 178 17.58 8.67 3.32
N CYS A 179 17.55 7.36 3.53
CA CYS A 179 16.74 6.44 2.75
C CYS A 179 15.24 6.73 2.97
N LEU A 180 14.48 6.80 1.87
CA LEU A 180 13.06 7.17 1.89
C LEU A 180 12.16 6.24 2.71
N CYS A 181 12.61 5.01 2.98
CA CYS A 181 11.92 4.08 3.90
C CYS A 181 11.90 4.58 5.36
N GLY A 182 12.71 5.56 5.74
CA GLY A 182 12.74 6.06 7.13
C GLY A 182 13.68 5.33 8.07
N SER A 183 14.48 4.38 7.60
CA SER A 183 15.46 3.64 8.42
C SER A 183 16.59 4.50 9.03
N GLY A 184 16.70 5.78 8.65
CA GLY A 184 17.82 6.66 9.02
C GLY A 184 19.16 6.36 8.33
N LYS A 185 19.28 5.23 7.61
CA LYS A 185 20.48 4.88 6.82
C LYS A 185 20.55 5.74 5.55
N LYS A 186 21.76 5.93 5.01
CA LYS A 186 21.95 6.54 3.67
C LYS A 186 21.31 5.65 2.60
N TYR A 187 20.72 6.25 1.55
CA TYR A 187 20.06 5.52 0.46
C TYR A 187 20.93 4.41 -0.12
N LYS A 188 22.20 4.71 -0.45
CA LYS A 188 23.17 3.72 -0.97
C LYS A 188 23.52 2.56 -0.03
N LYS A 189 23.20 2.68 1.26
CA LYS A 189 23.42 1.65 2.28
C LYS A 189 22.13 0.88 2.63
N CYS A 190 21.03 1.17 1.93
CA CYS A 190 19.71 0.59 2.16
C CYS A 190 19.07 0.19 0.81
N HIS A 191 18.10 0.96 0.29
CA HIS A 191 17.38 0.64 -0.96
C HIS A 191 18.11 1.02 -2.25
N GLY A 192 19.18 1.82 -2.19
CA GLY A 192 20.01 2.18 -3.34
C GLY A 192 21.25 1.28 -3.51
N LYS A 193 21.13 0.02 -3.06
CA LYS A 193 22.17 -1.00 -3.20
C LYS A 193 22.14 -1.63 -4.58
#